data_AF-A0A211ZH47-F1
#
_entry.id   AF-A0A211ZH47-F1
#
_cell.length_a   1.000
_cell.length_b   1.000
_cell.length_c   1.000
_cell.angle_alpha   90.00
_cell.angle_beta   90.00
_cell.angle_gamma   90.00
#
_symmetry.space_group_name_H-M   'P 1'
#
loop_
_entity.id
_entity.type
_entity.pdbx_description
1 polymer ?
#
loop_
_entity_poly.entity_id
_entity_poly.type
_entity_poly.pdbx_seq_one_letter_code
_entity_poly.pdbx_strand_id
1 'polypeptide(L)'
;MTISNKIEFYLTPEHGEVVDCYDEEMVDSFDDFLAEQRGEKFSLRFAEGKVTFLPQRTSAEVVESLLREFIQSYDRGRTNNQ
;
A
#
# COMPACT_ATOMS: atom_id res chain seq x y z
N MET A 1 -1.64 16.89 5.85
CA MET A 1 -1.08 16.18 4.69
C MET A 1 -2.01 15.01 4.42
N THR A 2 -2.97 15.20 3.52
CA THR A 2 -4.00 14.20 3.24
C THR A 2 -3.39 13.24 2.24
N ILE A 3 -2.78 12.17 2.74
CA ILE A 3 -2.66 10.95 1.93
C ILE A 3 -4.10 10.66 1.55
N SER A 4 -4.40 10.71 0.25
CA SER A 4 -5.74 10.70 -0.35
C SER A 4 -6.71 9.85 0.47
N ASN A 5 -7.98 10.28 0.61
CA ASN A 5 -9.09 9.64 1.37
C ASN A 5 -9.34 8.13 1.10
N LYS A 6 -8.47 7.47 0.36
CA LYS A 6 -8.50 6.08 -0.07
C LYS A 6 -7.45 5.21 0.63
N ILE A 7 -6.58 5.74 1.49
CA ILE A 7 -5.61 4.92 2.23
C ILE A 7 -5.61 5.29 3.72
N GLU A 8 -5.68 4.27 4.58
CA GLU A 8 -5.59 4.40 6.03
C GLU A 8 -4.46 3.54 6.61
N PHE A 9 -3.80 4.05 7.65
CA PHE A 9 -2.75 3.36 8.37
C PHE A 9 -3.18 3.15 9.81
N TYR A 10 -3.04 1.93 10.32
CA TYR A 10 -3.34 1.64 11.71
C TYR A 10 -2.51 0.47 12.22
N LEU A 11 -2.25 0.50 13.52
CA LEU A 11 -1.53 -0.56 14.22
C LEU A 11 -2.54 -1.58 14.75
N THR A 12 -2.33 -2.84 14.40
CA THR A 12 -3.03 -3.99 14.96
C THR A 12 -2.11 -4.74 15.93
N PRO A 13 -2.63 -5.22 17.06
CA PRO A 13 -1.83 -6.01 18.00
C PRO A 13 -1.42 -7.39 17.43
N GLU A 14 -2.13 -7.91 16.43
CA GLU A 14 -1.88 -9.22 15.83
C GLU A 14 -0.84 -9.19 14.71
N HIS A 15 -0.82 -8.12 13.91
CA HIS A 15 0.02 -8.02 12.72
C HIS A 15 0.97 -6.81 12.72
N GLY A 16 0.92 -5.97 13.75
CA GLY A 16 1.68 -4.72 13.79
C GLY A 16 1.04 -3.69 12.87
N GLU A 17 1.85 -2.96 12.12
CA GLU A 17 1.38 -1.85 11.29
C GLU A 17 0.71 -2.34 10.01
N VAL A 18 -0.51 -1.88 9.76
CA VAL A 18 -1.40 -2.36 8.70
C VAL A 18 -1.82 -1.16 7.85
N VAL A 19 -1.94 -1.39 6.54
CA VAL A 19 -2.40 -0.38 5.59
C VAL A 19 -3.69 -0.87 4.95
N ASP A 20 -4.76 -0.09 5.02
CA ASP A 20 -5.98 -0.31 4.24
C ASP A 20 -6.01 0.61 3.03
N CYS A 21 -6.20 0.06 1.84
CA CYS A 21 -6.45 0.80 0.62
C CYS A 21 -7.88 0.54 0.13
N TYR A 22 -8.64 1.59 -0.11
CA TYR A 22 -10.02 1.56 -0.60
C TYR A 22 -10.11 1.75 -2.12
N ASP A 23 -8.98 1.68 -2.83
CA ASP A 23 -8.88 1.86 -4.28
C ASP A 23 -8.36 0.58 -4.94
N GLU A 24 -9.26 -0.17 -5.58
CA GLU A 24 -8.94 -1.47 -6.18
C GLU A 24 -7.91 -1.35 -7.33
N GLU A 25 -7.94 -0.28 -8.13
CA GLU A 25 -6.94 -0.05 -9.20
C GLU A 25 -5.54 0.17 -8.62
N MET A 26 -5.49 0.89 -7.51
CA MET A 26 -4.25 1.17 -6.81
C MET A 26 -3.65 -0.09 -6.17
N VAL A 27 -4.49 -0.99 -5.66
CA VAL A 27 -4.05 -2.25 -5.06
C VAL A 27 -3.37 -3.14 -6.08
N ASP A 28 -3.96 -3.28 -7.26
CA ASP A 28 -3.43 -4.13 -8.33
C ASP A 28 -2.03 -3.65 -8.77
N SER A 29 -1.87 -2.33 -8.93
CA SER A 29 -0.56 -1.73 -9.21
C SER A 29 0.42 -1.81 -8.03
N PHE A 30 -0.07 -1.83 -6.79
CA PHE A 30 0.80 -1.91 -5.62
C PHE A 30 1.31 -3.33 -5.38
N ASP A 31 0.50 -4.36 -5.64
CA ASP A 31 0.96 -5.76 -5.61
C ASP A 31 2.14 -5.97 -6.57
N ASP A 32 2.03 -5.45 -7.80
CA ASP A 32 3.09 -5.50 -8.80
C ASP A 32 4.35 -4.73 -8.34
N PHE A 33 4.17 -3.51 -7.83
CA PHE A 33 5.26 -2.71 -7.26
C PHE A 33 5.99 -3.42 -6.11
N LEU A 34 5.26 -4.06 -5.21
CA LEU A 34 5.83 -4.80 -4.09
C LEU A 34 6.64 -6.02 -4.56
N ALA A 35 6.14 -6.72 -5.59
CA ALA A 35 6.85 -7.82 -6.22
C ALA A 35 8.17 -7.35 -6.87
N GLU A 36 8.16 -6.20 -7.55
CA GLU A 36 9.32 -5.64 -8.25
C GLU A 36 10.40 -5.06 -7.32
N GLN A 37 10.01 -4.28 -6.31
CA GLN A 37 10.97 -3.50 -5.50
C GLN A 37 11.88 -4.36 -4.64
N ARG A 38 11.32 -5.38 -3.97
CA ARG A 38 12.08 -6.11 -2.92
C ARG A 38 11.86 -7.61 -2.88
N GLY A 39 10.90 -8.16 -3.63
CA GLY A 39 10.50 -9.57 -3.47
C GLY A 39 10.03 -9.90 -2.04
N GLU A 40 9.65 -8.87 -1.27
CA GLU A 40 9.09 -9.04 0.07
C GLU A 40 7.64 -9.48 -0.06
N LYS A 41 7.28 -10.57 0.62
CA LYS A 41 5.91 -11.08 0.62
C LYS A 41 5.10 -10.33 1.67
N PHE A 42 4.25 -9.43 1.21
CA PHE A 42 3.15 -8.90 1.99
C PHE A 42 1.96 -9.86 1.88
N SER A 43 1.19 -9.99 2.96
CA SER A 43 -0.06 -10.73 2.89
C SER A 43 -1.18 -9.74 2.60
N LEU A 44 -1.75 -9.87 1.40
CA LEU A 44 -2.90 -9.09 1.00
C LEU A 44 -4.17 -9.73 1.53
N ARG A 45 -5.02 -8.94 2.16
CA ARG A 45 -6.34 -9.35 2.59
C ARG A 45 -7.38 -8.45 1.94
N PHE A 46 -8.06 -9.00 0.95
CA PHE A 46 -9.16 -8.34 0.26
C PHE A 46 -10.43 -8.41 1.14
N ALA A 47 -11.07 -7.27 1.34
CA ALA A 47 -12.35 -7.11 2.01
C ALA A 47 -13.28 -6.25 1.12
N GLU A 48 -14.59 -6.23 1.39
CA GLU A 48 -15.53 -5.46 0.57
C GLU A 48 -15.15 -3.97 0.51
N GLY A 49 -14.69 -3.54 -0.67
CA GLY A 49 -14.28 -2.16 -0.94
C GLY A 49 -12.94 -1.74 -0.33
N LYS A 50 -12.14 -2.68 0.21
CA LYS A 50 -10.79 -2.37 0.69
C LYS A 50 -9.83 -3.55 0.64
N VAL A 51 -8.55 -3.27 0.53
CA VAL A 51 -7.50 -4.27 0.60
C VAL A 51 -6.51 -3.88 1.67
N THR A 52 -6.28 -4.82 2.57
CA THR A 52 -5.45 -4.67 3.74
C THR A 52 -4.09 -5.30 3.47
N PHE A 53 -3.02 -4.51 3.60
CA PHE A 53 -1.64 -4.94 3.49
C PHE A 53 -1.12 -5.32 4.87
N LEU A 54 -0.79 -6.60 5.03
CA LEU A 54 -0.23 -7.16 6.27
C LEU A 54 1.26 -7.46 6.08
N PRO A 55 2.17 -6.59 6.56
CA PRO A 55 3.60 -6.89 6.56
C PRO A 55 3.90 -8.03 7.54
N GLN A 56 4.63 -9.05 7.10
CA GLN A 56 4.98 -10.19 7.99
C GLN A 56 6.27 -9.97 8.79
N ARG A 57 7.24 -9.22 8.26
CA ARG A 57 8.58 -9.04 8.86
C ARG A 57 9.14 -7.63 8.74
N THR A 58 8.40 -6.73 8.12
CA THR A 58 8.88 -5.42 7.69
C THR A 58 8.43 -4.38 8.70
N SER A 59 9.34 -3.50 9.14
CA SER A 59 8.98 -2.41 10.04
C SER A 59 8.00 -1.45 9.35
N ALA A 60 6.96 -1.06 10.08
CA ALA A 60 6.23 0.21 9.99
C ALA A 60 6.80 1.26 9.00
N GLU A 61 7.95 1.85 9.37
CA GLU A 61 8.61 2.92 8.63
C GLU A 61 8.99 2.54 7.19
N VAL A 62 9.34 1.26 6.96
CA VAL A 62 9.69 0.75 5.64
C VAL A 62 8.43 0.59 4.80
N VAL A 63 7.33 0.11 5.39
CA VAL A 63 6.04 0.00 4.69
C VAL A 63 5.49 1.38 4.34
N GLU A 64 5.56 2.34 5.27
CA GLU A 64 5.16 3.72 5.01
C GLU A 64 6.01 4.35 3.89
N SER A 65 7.32 4.13 3.90
CA SER A 65 8.22 4.63 2.86
C SER A 65 7.90 4.05 1.48
N LEU A 66 7.77 2.72 1.39
CA LEU A 66 7.43 2.02 0.15
C LEU A 66 6.08 2.48 -0.41
N LEU A 67 5.09 2.62 0.47
CA LEU A 67 3.76 3.06 0.06
C LEU A 67 3.76 4.54 -0.37
N ARG A 68 4.53 5.42 0.29
CA ARG A 68 4.73 6.81 -0.15
C ARG A 68 5.39 6.90 -1.51
N GLU A 69 6.45 6.11 -1.74
CA GLU A 69 7.12 6.02 -3.05
C GLU A 69 6.14 5.55 -4.13
N PHE A 70 5.37 4.51 -3.82
CA PHE A 70 4.34 4.01 -4.73
C PHE A 70 3.28 5.07 -5.04
N ILE A 71 2.70 5.73 -4.04
CA ILE A 71 1.70 6.79 -4.26
C ILE A 71 2.28 7.91 -5.12
N GLN A 72 3.52 8.34 -4.86
CA GLN A 72 4.17 9.36 -5.68
C GLN A 72 4.36 8.89 -7.12
N SER A 73 4.74 7.63 -7.33
CA SER A 73 4.91 7.05 -8.66
C SER A 73 3.58 6.88 -9.38
N TYR A 74 2.55 6.41 -8.67
CA TYR A 74 1.19 6.21 -9.16
C TYR A 74 0.52 7.53 -9.56
N ASP A 75 0.66 8.57 -8.75
CA ASP A 75 0.15 9.92 -9.04
C ASP A 75 0.92 10.57 -10.23
N ARG A 76 2.24 10.37 -10.30
CA ARG A 76 3.06 10.76 -11.47
C ARG A 76 2.67 10.01 -12.76
N GLY A 77 2.34 8.73 -12.66
CA GLY A 77 1.91 7.91 -13.78
C GLY A 77 0.58 8.37 -14.36
N ARG A 78 -0.37 8.78 -13.51
CA ARG A 78 -1.65 9.35 -13.95
C ARG A 78 -1.52 10.78 -14.52
N THR A 79 -0.59 11.59 -14.03
CA THR A 79 -0.44 12.99 -14.49
C THR A 79 0.31 13.14 -15.82
N ASN A 80 1.16 12.18 -16.21
CA ASN A 80 1.88 12.22 -17.50
C ASN A 80 1.09 11.70 -18.72
N ASN A 81 -0.16 11.27 -18.52
CA ASN A 81 -1.01 10.75 -19.61
C ASN A 81 -2.17 11.71 -19.96
N GLN A 82 -2.01 13.02 -19.71
CA GLN A 82 -2.92 14.07 -20.17
C GLN A 82 -2.40 14.80 -21.41
#